data_AF-A0A3E4YCC4-F1
#
_entry.id   AF-A0A3E4YCC4-F1
#
_cell.length_a   1.000
_cell.length_b   1.000
_cell.length_c   1.000
_cell.angle_alpha   90.00
_cell.angle_beta   90.00
_cell.angle_gamma   90.00
#
_symmetry.space_group_name_H-M   'P 1'
#
loop_
_entity.id
_entity.type
_entity.pdbx_description
1 polymer ?
#
loop_
_entity_poly.entity_id
_entity_poly.type
_entity_poly.pdbx_seq_one_letter_code
_entity_poly.pdbx_strand_id
1 'polypeptide(L)'
;MNNNSTRNKDIIIENKFHNYLKDNFYNKFDNYIDIKDIDNQINGIDIILENNNKKFNIDEKLQVTKINIPITKYTTQCFELKFLSRDENLNFTNIYKKGWFLDNNKTDFYLISYIEKGSINNPLNTKLLLISKDDIYNLLDDYGYDIYYIERLSDLMEYNDFYGDIKSNGNKYIRFKNTPFWLCKSYNIPEKPINLIIRWNILEKYATKSFDLIGNLVA
;
A
#
# COMPACT_ATOMS: atom_id res chain seq x y z
N MET A 1 2.66 25.79 -1.31
CA MET A 1 3.17 25.35 -2.62
C MET A 1 2.41 24.09 -3.05
N ASN A 2 1.59 24.20 -4.11
CA ASN A 2 0.98 23.17 -4.99
C ASN A 2 0.67 21.71 -4.54
N ASN A 3 0.29 21.45 -3.29
CA ASN A 3 -0.18 20.10 -2.89
C ASN A 3 -1.44 19.62 -3.64
N ASN A 4 -2.29 20.55 -4.12
CA ASN A 4 -3.49 20.18 -4.90
C ASN A 4 -3.15 19.57 -6.26
N SER A 5 -1.93 19.77 -6.78
CA SER A 5 -1.55 19.30 -8.13
C SER A 5 -1.04 17.87 -8.16
N THR A 6 -0.56 17.32 -7.04
CA THR A 6 -0.08 15.93 -6.93
C THR A 6 -1.23 14.99 -6.56
N ARG A 7 -1.99 15.28 -5.50
CA ARG A 7 -3.12 14.41 -5.11
C ARG A 7 -4.17 14.25 -6.20
N ASN A 8 -4.51 15.33 -6.91
CA ASN A 8 -5.44 15.24 -8.05
C ASN A 8 -4.88 14.37 -9.19
N LYS A 9 -3.57 14.36 -9.41
CA LYS A 9 -2.95 13.44 -10.38
C LYS A 9 -3.03 12.00 -9.89
N ASP A 10 -2.80 11.75 -8.61
CA ASP A 10 -2.89 10.42 -8.01
C ASP A 10 -4.32 9.88 -8.15
N ILE A 11 -5.34 10.68 -7.82
CA ILE A 11 -6.76 10.31 -8.00
C ILE A 11 -7.08 9.97 -9.46
N ILE A 12 -6.60 10.78 -10.41
CA ILE A 12 -6.82 10.53 -11.84
C ILE A 12 -6.17 9.21 -12.27
N ILE A 13 -4.98 8.91 -11.76
CA ILE A 13 -4.25 7.68 -12.05
C ILE A 13 -4.94 6.46 -11.42
N GLU A 14 -5.31 6.56 -10.15
CA GLU A 14 -6.07 5.54 -9.40
C GLU A 14 -7.37 5.19 -10.14
N ASN A 15 -8.17 6.21 -10.49
CA ASN A 15 -9.43 6.01 -11.22
C ASN A 15 -9.24 5.38 -12.61
N LYS A 16 -8.20 5.78 -13.35
CA LYS A 16 -7.89 5.17 -14.65
C LYS A 16 -7.54 3.69 -14.49
N PHE A 17 -6.74 3.37 -13.49
CA PHE A 17 -6.33 1.99 -13.26
C PHE A 17 -7.47 1.12 -12.76
N HIS A 18 -8.29 1.65 -11.86
CA HIS A 18 -9.50 0.99 -11.38
C HIS A 18 -10.41 0.62 -12.56
N ASN A 19 -10.66 1.53 -13.50
CA ASN A 19 -11.42 1.22 -14.72
C ASN A 19 -10.75 0.12 -15.57
N TYR A 20 -9.42 0.14 -15.69
CA TYR A 20 -8.69 -0.93 -16.36
C TYR A 20 -8.90 -2.29 -15.66
N LEU A 21 -8.86 -2.37 -14.33
CA LEU A 21 -9.14 -3.60 -13.58
C LEU A 21 -10.60 -4.04 -13.73
N LYS A 22 -11.53 -3.09 -13.77
CA LYS A 22 -12.95 -3.36 -14.04
C LYS A 22 -13.16 -4.05 -15.38
N ASP A 23 -12.50 -3.56 -16.42
CA ASP A 23 -12.65 -4.11 -17.78
C ASP A 23 -11.90 -5.45 -17.97
N ASN A 24 -10.84 -5.72 -17.19
CA ASN A 24 -9.90 -6.82 -17.47
C ASN A 24 -9.75 -7.87 -16.36
N PHE A 25 -10.27 -7.63 -15.16
CA PHE A 25 -10.03 -8.47 -13.98
C PHE A 25 -11.29 -8.81 -13.19
N TYR A 26 -12.12 -7.81 -12.87
CA TYR A 26 -13.26 -8.04 -11.97
C TYR A 26 -14.33 -8.96 -12.54
N ASN A 27 -14.37 -9.12 -13.86
CA ASN A 27 -15.19 -10.13 -14.53
C ASN A 27 -14.83 -11.60 -14.21
N LYS A 28 -13.73 -11.85 -13.49
CA LYS A 28 -13.33 -13.19 -13.02
C LYS A 28 -14.01 -13.62 -11.72
N PHE A 29 -14.84 -12.76 -11.14
CA PHE A 29 -15.57 -12.98 -9.90
C PHE A 29 -17.07 -13.04 -10.18
N ASP A 30 -17.84 -13.70 -9.30
CA ASP A 30 -19.29 -13.86 -9.48
C ASP A 30 -20.00 -12.51 -9.46
N ASN A 31 -19.53 -11.60 -8.61
CA ASN A 31 -20.04 -10.24 -8.52
C ASN A 31 -18.96 -9.26 -8.04
N TYR A 32 -19.15 -7.99 -8.37
CA TYR A 32 -18.25 -6.89 -8.04
C TYR A 32 -19.05 -5.62 -7.75
N ILE A 33 -18.71 -4.92 -6.67
CA ILE A 33 -19.38 -3.70 -6.24
C ILE A 33 -18.34 -2.59 -6.03
N ASP A 34 -18.50 -1.49 -6.76
CA ASP A 34 -17.78 -0.23 -6.56
C ASP A 34 -18.25 0.46 -5.27
N ILE A 35 -17.34 0.70 -4.32
CA ILE A 35 -17.67 1.42 -3.09
C ILE A 35 -17.36 2.90 -3.26
N LYS A 36 -18.42 3.72 -3.19
CA LYS A 36 -18.35 5.18 -3.32
C LYS A 36 -18.85 5.92 -2.09
N ASP A 37 -19.42 5.21 -1.12
CA ASP A 37 -19.87 5.83 0.12
C ASP A 37 -18.66 6.14 1.01
N ILE A 38 -18.70 7.31 1.62
CA ILE A 38 -17.59 7.85 2.40
C ILE A 38 -17.30 6.99 3.63
N ASP A 39 -18.33 6.39 4.24
CA ASP A 39 -18.17 5.61 5.47
C ASP A 39 -17.33 4.35 5.22
N ASN A 40 -17.58 3.61 4.14
CA ASN A 40 -16.78 2.45 3.78
C ASN A 40 -15.40 2.83 3.24
N GLN A 41 -15.28 3.94 2.51
CA GLN A 41 -13.96 4.44 2.07
C GLN A 41 -13.08 4.85 3.26
N ILE A 42 -13.66 5.45 4.30
CA ILE A 42 -12.98 5.72 5.58
C ILE A 42 -12.61 4.42 6.31
N ASN A 43 -13.18 3.28 5.94
CA ASN A 43 -12.77 1.97 6.44
C ASN A 43 -11.80 1.24 5.49
N GLY A 44 -11.24 1.93 4.49
CA GLY A 44 -10.28 1.38 3.53
C GLY A 44 -10.89 0.34 2.58
N ILE A 45 -12.19 0.44 2.29
CA ILE A 45 -12.86 -0.45 1.33
C ILE A 45 -13.09 0.32 0.03
N ASP A 46 -12.40 -0.09 -1.03
CA ASP A 46 -12.58 0.47 -2.37
C ASP A 46 -13.61 -0.33 -3.17
N ILE A 47 -13.60 -1.66 -3.01
CA ILE A 47 -14.47 -2.57 -3.74
C ILE A 47 -14.91 -3.75 -2.85
N ILE A 48 -16.03 -4.37 -3.20
CA ILE A 48 -16.43 -5.68 -2.65
C ILE A 48 -16.43 -6.70 -3.79
N LEU A 49 -15.68 -7.78 -3.62
CA LEU A 49 -15.68 -8.93 -4.53
C LEU A 49 -16.50 -10.06 -3.95
N GLU A 50 -17.28 -10.74 -4.80
CA GLU A 50 -18.03 -11.93 -4.43
C GLU A 50 -17.56 -13.13 -5.25
N ASN A 51 -17.32 -14.25 -4.57
CA ASN A 51 -16.95 -15.51 -5.22
C ASN A 51 -17.39 -16.70 -4.38
N ASN A 52 -18.05 -17.68 -4.98
CA ASN A 52 -18.59 -18.86 -4.31
C ASN A 52 -19.47 -18.49 -3.10
N ASN A 53 -20.38 -17.52 -3.26
CA ASN A 53 -21.27 -16.98 -2.22
C ASN A 53 -20.55 -16.37 -0.99
N LYS A 54 -19.27 -16.01 -1.12
CA LYS A 54 -18.52 -15.27 -0.09
C LYS A 54 -18.18 -13.88 -0.60
N LYS A 55 -18.30 -12.89 0.29
CA LYS A 55 -17.95 -11.49 0.02
C LYS A 55 -16.64 -11.13 0.70
N PHE A 56 -15.85 -10.31 0.03
CA PHE A 56 -14.55 -9.85 0.49
C PHE A 56 -14.46 -8.34 0.30
N ASN A 57 -14.14 -7.62 1.36
CA ASN A 57 -13.84 -6.20 1.35
C ASN A 57 -12.40 -6.00 0.90
N ILE A 58 -12.19 -5.24 -0.18
CA ILE A 58 -10.89 -5.10 -0.80
C ILE A 58 -10.45 -3.63 -0.79
N ASP A 59 -9.17 -3.44 -0.50
CA ASP A 59 -8.44 -2.17 -0.65
C ASP A 59 -7.51 -2.25 -1.86
N GLU A 60 -7.73 -1.40 -2.87
CA GLU A 60 -6.93 -1.36 -4.08
C GLU A 60 -5.64 -0.57 -3.85
N LYS A 61 -4.48 -1.24 -3.95
CA LYS A 61 -3.18 -0.60 -3.81
C LYS A 61 -2.41 -0.63 -5.13
N LEU A 62 -2.44 0.49 -5.85
CA LEU A 62 -1.67 0.64 -7.09
C LEU A 62 -0.26 1.20 -6.82
N GLN A 63 0.74 0.45 -7.25
CA GLN A 63 2.11 0.94 -7.35
C GLN A 63 2.36 1.56 -8.73
N VAL A 64 2.20 2.88 -8.82
CA VAL A 64 2.39 3.66 -10.06
C VAL A 64 3.88 3.83 -10.40
N THR A 65 4.73 3.91 -9.38
CA THR A 65 6.18 4.08 -9.54
C THR A 65 6.92 2.99 -8.79
N LYS A 66 7.98 2.46 -9.41
CA LYS A 66 8.97 1.68 -8.65
C LYS A 66 9.54 2.63 -7.60
N ILE A 67 9.39 2.28 -6.33
CA ILE A 67 10.01 3.05 -5.27
C ILE A 67 11.51 2.82 -5.43
N ASN A 68 12.19 3.76 -6.08
CA ASN A 68 13.64 3.79 -6.18
C ASN A 68 14.18 4.18 -4.80
N ILE A 69 14.03 3.29 -3.85
CA ILE A 69 14.78 3.35 -2.61
C ILE A 69 16.22 3.14 -3.03
N PRO A 70 17.16 4.03 -2.66
CA PRO A 70 18.59 3.89 -3.03
C PRO A 70 19.21 2.53 -2.65
N ILE A 71 18.48 1.73 -1.87
CA ILE A 71 18.88 0.45 -1.29
C ILE A 71 18.39 -0.75 -2.11
N THR A 72 17.48 -0.61 -3.10
CA THR A 72 16.90 -1.77 -3.79
C THR A 72 16.72 -1.62 -5.30
N LYS A 73 17.15 -2.64 -6.04
CA LYS A 73 16.82 -2.86 -7.47
C LYS A 73 15.47 -3.59 -7.67
N TYR A 74 14.72 -3.80 -6.59
CA TYR A 74 13.53 -4.66 -6.55
C TYR A 74 12.25 -3.83 -6.55
N THR A 75 11.17 -4.40 -7.09
CA THR A 75 9.81 -3.87 -6.91
C THR A 75 9.38 -4.08 -5.45
N THR A 76 8.79 -3.05 -4.83
CA THR A 76 8.49 -3.03 -3.39
C THR A 76 7.16 -2.34 -3.12
N GLN A 77 6.35 -2.87 -2.22
CA GLN A 77 5.11 -2.24 -1.78
C GLN A 77 5.30 -1.53 -0.44
N CYS A 78 4.63 -0.40 -0.26
CA CYS A 78 4.51 0.29 1.03
C CYS A 78 3.16 -0.02 1.68
N PHE A 79 3.21 -0.24 2.99
CA PHE A 79 2.06 -0.34 3.88
C PHE A 79 2.20 0.75 4.94
N GLU A 80 1.22 1.67 4.99
CA GLU A 80 1.27 2.81 5.90
C GLU A 80 1.02 2.37 7.34
N LEU A 81 2.04 2.53 8.18
CA LEU A 81 1.95 2.26 9.61
C LEU A 81 1.33 3.44 10.33
N LYS A 82 1.81 4.65 10.01
CA LYS A 82 1.42 5.90 10.68
C LYS A 82 1.60 7.10 9.78
N PHE A 83 0.84 8.14 10.06
CA PHE A 83 0.94 9.42 9.36
C PHE A 83 0.61 10.58 10.29
N LEU A 84 1.23 11.73 10.01
CA LEU A 84 1.01 12.99 10.69
C LEU A 84 -0.29 13.62 10.18
N SER A 85 -1.22 13.85 11.10
CA SER A 85 -2.51 14.48 10.82
C SER A 85 -2.79 15.57 11.84
N ARG A 86 -3.63 16.54 11.48
CA ARG A 86 -4.15 17.50 12.47
C ARG A 86 -5.21 16.83 13.33
N ASP A 87 -5.16 17.10 14.61
CA ASP A 87 -6.20 16.71 15.55
C ASP A 87 -7.03 17.92 15.97
N GLU A 88 -8.31 17.90 15.60
CA GLU A 88 -9.27 18.96 15.90
C GLU A 88 -9.54 19.08 17.41
N ASN A 89 -9.42 17.97 18.15
CA ASN A 89 -9.62 17.95 19.61
C ASN A 89 -8.41 18.49 20.37
N LEU A 90 -7.26 18.60 19.71
CA LEU A 90 -6.01 19.07 20.30
C LEU A 90 -5.57 20.41 19.71
N ASN A 91 -6.51 21.35 19.51
CA ASN A 91 -6.24 22.68 18.97
C ASN A 91 -5.49 22.65 17.61
N PHE A 92 -5.84 21.71 16.73
CA PHE A 92 -5.21 21.52 15.42
C PHE A 92 -3.70 21.25 15.49
N THR A 93 -3.23 20.66 16.58
CA THR A 93 -1.85 20.18 16.68
C THR A 93 -1.66 18.94 15.80
N ASN A 94 -0.46 18.81 15.24
CA ASN A 94 -0.11 17.65 14.43
C ASN A 94 0.26 16.49 15.35
N ILE A 95 -0.41 15.36 15.18
CA ILE A 95 -0.11 14.10 15.87
C ILE A 95 0.04 12.97 14.86
N TYR A 96 0.83 11.96 15.19
CA TYR A 96 0.80 10.72 14.40
C TYR A 96 -0.46 9.94 14.74
N LYS A 97 -1.19 9.55 13.71
CA LYS A 97 -2.32 8.61 13.78
C LYS A 97 -1.89 7.27 13.21
N LYS A 98 -2.54 6.19 13.66
CA LYS A 98 -2.37 4.87 13.05
C LYS A 98 -2.80 4.95 11.58
N GLY A 99 -1.93 4.45 10.72
CA GLY A 99 -2.23 4.23 9.31
C GLY A 99 -2.99 2.93 9.11
N TRP A 100 -3.51 2.78 7.90
CA TRP A 100 -4.41 1.69 7.51
C TRP A 100 -3.88 0.28 7.79
N PHE A 101 -2.56 0.09 7.76
CA PHE A 101 -1.98 -1.23 8.02
C PHE A 101 -1.98 -1.61 9.50
N LEU A 102 -1.99 -0.63 10.42
CA LEU A 102 -2.05 -0.88 11.86
C LEU A 102 -3.46 -0.72 12.43
N ASP A 103 -4.33 0.02 11.75
CA ASP A 103 -5.71 0.23 12.22
C ASP A 103 -6.58 -1.02 12.00
N ASN A 104 -7.60 -1.20 12.84
CA ASN A 104 -8.57 -2.30 12.71
C ASN A 104 -9.66 -1.93 11.70
N ASN A 105 -9.24 -1.69 10.46
CA ASN A 105 -10.15 -1.44 9.36
C ASN A 105 -10.90 -2.72 8.96
N LYS A 106 -11.95 -2.58 8.15
CA LYS A 106 -12.82 -3.69 7.72
C LYS A 106 -12.32 -4.38 6.44
N THR A 107 -11.13 -4.02 5.96
CA THR A 107 -10.52 -4.59 4.76
C THR A 107 -10.12 -6.04 5.03
N ASP A 108 -10.63 -6.97 4.21
CA ASP A 108 -10.24 -8.37 4.27
C ASP A 108 -8.92 -8.61 3.52
N PHE A 109 -8.77 -7.98 2.35
CA PHE A 109 -7.61 -8.15 1.48
C PHE A 109 -7.14 -6.84 0.86
N TYR A 110 -5.83 -6.74 0.65
CA TYR A 110 -5.25 -5.76 -0.26
C TYR A 110 -5.15 -6.38 -1.66
N LEU A 111 -5.66 -5.67 -2.67
CA LEU A 111 -5.37 -5.95 -4.07
C LEU A 111 -4.21 -5.08 -4.53
N ILE A 112 -3.00 -5.60 -4.38
CA ILE A 112 -1.77 -4.90 -4.72
C ILE A 112 -1.47 -5.10 -6.19
N SER A 113 -1.19 -4.00 -6.89
CA SER A 113 -1.06 -3.99 -8.34
C SER A 113 0.16 -3.21 -8.80
N TYR A 114 0.92 -3.71 -9.78
CA TYR A 114 1.91 -2.89 -10.49
C TYR A 114 1.97 -3.21 -11.98
N ILE A 115 2.26 -2.19 -12.79
CA ILE A 115 2.46 -2.34 -14.23
C ILE A 115 3.92 -2.74 -14.45
N GLU A 116 4.15 -4.02 -14.77
CA GLU A 116 5.47 -4.56 -15.06
C GLU A 116 6.01 -4.08 -16.41
N LYS A 117 5.11 -3.98 -17.40
CA LYS A 117 5.44 -3.51 -18.74
C LYS A 117 4.34 -2.60 -19.27
N GLY A 118 4.73 -1.49 -19.89
CA GLY A 118 3.81 -0.50 -20.44
C GLY A 118 3.69 0.74 -19.56
N SER A 119 2.52 1.38 -19.58
CA SER A 119 2.23 2.59 -18.79
C SER A 119 0.80 2.57 -18.27
N ILE A 120 0.44 3.49 -17.38
CA ILE A 120 -0.94 3.64 -16.90
C ILE A 120 -1.97 3.81 -18.03
N ASN A 121 -1.59 4.45 -19.15
CA ASN A 121 -2.49 4.65 -20.28
C ASN A 121 -2.49 3.46 -21.25
N ASN A 122 -1.52 2.55 -21.14
CA ASN A 122 -1.42 1.34 -21.96
C ASN A 122 -0.68 0.24 -21.17
N PRO A 123 -1.37 -0.44 -20.22
CA PRO A 123 -0.75 -1.50 -19.43
C PRO A 123 -0.57 -2.75 -20.30
N LEU A 124 0.67 -3.12 -20.61
CA LEU A 124 0.97 -4.30 -21.44
C LEU A 124 1.10 -5.57 -20.60
N ASN A 125 1.62 -5.45 -19.39
CA ASN A 125 1.65 -6.49 -18.39
C ASN A 125 1.45 -5.85 -17.01
N THR A 126 0.41 -6.29 -16.32
CA THR A 126 0.09 -5.90 -14.95
C THR A 126 0.12 -7.12 -14.05
N LYS A 127 0.87 -7.01 -12.96
CA LYS A 127 0.93 -8.01 -11.90
C LYS A 127 -0.03 -7.62 -10.77
N LEU A 128 -0.79 -8.59 -10.29
CA LEU A 128 -1.72 -8.42 -9.16
C LEU A 128 -1.42 -9.44 -8.06
N LEU A 129 -1.51 -9.01 -6.81
CA LEU A 129 -1.51 -9.87 -5.63
C LEU A 129 -2.75 -9.58 -4.80
N LEU A 130 -3.48 -10.63 -4.46
CA LEU A 130 -4.48 -10.59 -3.42
C LEU A 130 -3.85 -11.16 -2.15
N ILE A 131 -3.72 -10.33 -1.12
CA ILE A 131 -3.04 -10.69 0.13
C ILE A 131 -3.82 -10.15 1.33
N SER A 132 -4.03 -10.99 2.34
CA SER A 132 -4.69 -10.55 3.56
C SER A 132 -3.70 -9.83 4.48
N LYS A 133 -4.22 -9.08 5.44
CA LYS A 133 -3.40 -8.46 6.48
C LYS A 133 -2.69 -9.53 7.33
N ASP A 134 -3.38 -10.63 7.63
CA ASP A 134 -2.84 -11.78 8.37
C ASP A 134 -1.70 -12.46 7.60
N ASP A 135 -1.79 -12.60 6.27
CA ASP A 135 -0.71 -13.15 5.46
C ASP A 135 0.57 -12.29 5.58
N ILE A 136 0.42 -10.96 5.66
CA ILE A 136 1.55 -10.05 5.87
C ILE A 136 2.08 -10.18 7.30
N TYR A 137 1.22 -10.36 8.30
CA TYR A 137 1.66 -10.59 9.69
C TYR A 137 2.43 -11.89 9.83
N ASN A 138 1.91 -12.99 9.26
CA ASN A 138 2.59 -14.28 9.19
C ASN A 138 3.95 -14.16 8.49
N LEU A 139 4.02 -13.41 7.38
CA LEU A 139 5.29 -13.10 6.72
C LEU A 139 6.28 -12.43 7.67
N LEU A 140 5.86 -11.45 8.46
CA LEU A 140 6.75 -10.73 9.37
C LEU A 140 7.20 -11.64 10.53
N ASP A 141 6.28 -12.44 11.07
CA ASP A 141 6.53 -13.43 12.13
C ASP A 141 7.53 -14.49 11.69
N ASP A 142 7.45 -15.00 10.45
CA ASP A 142 8.40 -15.98 9.90
C ASP A 142 9.84 -15.44 9.80
N TYR A 143 10.01 -14.11 9.78
CA TYR A 143 11.32 -13.45 9.88
C TYR A 143 11.68 -13.03 11.31
N GLY A 144 10.86 -13.35 12.30
CA GLY A 144 11.07 -13.05 13.72
C GLY A 144 10.69 -11.63 14.13
N TYR A 145 9.77 -10.99 13.40
CA TYR A 145 9.37 -9.61 13.62
C TYR A 145 7.85 -9.46 13.73
N ASP A 146 7.30 -9.69 14.92
CA ASP A 146 5.86 -9.50 15.11
C ASP A 146 5.39 -8.06 14.86
N ILE A 147 4.09 -7.91 14.57
CA ILE A 147 3.52 -6.60 14.25
C ILE A 147 3.66 -5.60 15.40
N TYR A 148 3.66 -6.06 16.66
CA TYR A 148 3.86 -5.17 17.82
C TYR A 148 5.28 -4.62 17.87
N TYR A 149 6.29 -5.40 17.46
CA TYR A 149 7.65 -4.94 17.31
C TYR A 149 7.75 -3.90 16.19
N ILE A 150 7.10 -4.15 15.05
CA ILE A 150 7.02 -3.19 13.93
C ILE A 150 6.36 -1.88 14.37
N GLU A 151 5.23 -1.95 15.09
CA GLU A 151 4.53 -0.78 15.63
C GLU A 151 5.42 0.00 16.61
N ARG A 152 6.09 -0.67 17.55
CA ARG A 152 7.02 -0.01 18.49
C ARG A 152 8.19 0.68 17.78
N LEU A 153 8.74 0.07 16.74
CA LEU A 153 9.77 0.74 15.95
C LEU A 153 9.22 1.97 15.23
N SER A 154 7.98 1.91 14.75
CA SER A 154 7.32 3.08 14.17
C SER A 154 7.13 4.19 15.20
N ASP A 155 6.74 3.89 16.45
CA ASP A 155 6.68 4.86 17.56
C ASP A 155 8.05 5.54 17.75
N LEU A 156 9.14 4.76 17.79
CA LEU A 156 10.49 5.32 17.95
C LEU A 156 10.86 6.27 16.80
N MET A 157 10.45 5.94 15.57
CA MET A 157 10.66 6.81 14.41
C MET A 157 9.86 8.11 14.47
N GLU A 158 8.74 8.18 15.20
CA GLU A 158 8.00 9.43 15.40
C GLU A 158 8.84 10.47 16.14
N TYR A 159 9.39 10.06 17.28
CA TYR A 159 10.04 10.93 18.27
C TYR A 159 11.53 11.14 18.04
N ASN A 160 12.23 10.16 17.45
CA ASN A 160 13.67 10.21 17.30
C ASN A 160 14.10 10.47 15.86
N ASP A 161 14.56 11.70 15.62
CA ASP A 161 15.26 12.01 14.37
C ASP A 161 16.62 11.30 14.23
N PHE A 162 17.12 10.61 15.26
CA PHE A 162 18.38 9.84 15.19
C PHE A 162 18.19 8.36 14.82
N TYR A 163 16.95 7.88 14.74
CA TYR A 163 16.69 6.45 14.52
C TYR A 163 16.53 6.14 13.03
N GLY A 164 17.50 5.41 12.47
CA GLY A 164 17.56 5.04 11.05
C GLY A 164 18.56 5.87 10.24
N ASP A 165 18.93 5.35 9.07
CA ASP A 165 19.87 6.00 8.18
C ASP A 165 19.15 7.03 7.29
N ILE A 166 19.59 8.30 7.34
CA ILE A 166 19.19 9.30 6.34
C ILE A 166 19.81 8.91 5.00
N LYS A 167 19.00 8.90 3.93
CA LYS A 167 19.48 8.68 2.56
C LYS A 167 19.42 9.98 1.76
N SER A 168 19.98 9.95 0.54
CA SER A 168 20.11 11.14 -0.33
C SER A 168 18.78 11.80 -0.69
N ASN A 169 17.66 11.07 -0.57
CA ASN A 169 16.31 11.60 -0.76
C ASN A 169 15.74 12.32 0.48
N GLY A 170 16.50 12.44 1.58
CA GLY A 170 16.06 13.06 2.83
C GLY A 170 15.18 12.17 3.72
N ASN A 171 14.81 10.98 3.26
CA ASN A 171 14.02 10.03 4.05
C ASN A 171 14.92 9.20 4.98
N LYS A 172 14.32 8.69 6.07
CA LYS A 172 14.99 7.82 7.02
C LYS A 172 14.55 6.38 6.86
N TYR A 173 15.51 5.47 6.89
CA TYR A 173 15.27 4.05 6.70
C TYR A 173 15.81 3.24 7.86
N ILE A 174 15.03 2.25 8.31
CA ILE A 174 15.50 1.21 9.23
C ILE A 174 15.44 -0.10 8.48
N ARG A 175 16.60 -0.71 8.28
CA ARG A 175 16.71 -2.03 7.68
C ARG A 175 16.74 -3.08 8.77
N PHE A 176 15.84 -4.04 8.70
CA PHE A 176 15.88 -5.19 9.57
C PHE A 176 16.98 -6.15 9.11
N LYS A 177 17.66 -6.76 10.08
CA LYS A 177 18.83 -7.60 9.80
C LYS A 177 18.38 -8.85 9.05
N ASN A 178 19.04 -9.15 7.93
CA ASN A 178 18.78 -10.34 7.12
C ASN A 178 17.33 -10.48 6.60
N THR A 179 16.54 -9.40 6.53
CA THR A 179 15.17 -9.46 6.00
C THR A 179 15.02 -8.75 4.66
N PRO A 180 13.93 -9.04 3.93
CA PRO A 180 13.57 -8.35 2.71
C PRO A 180 12.62 -7.16 2.93
N PHE A 181 12.52 -6.62 4.14
CA PHE A 181 11.67 -5.47 4.44
C PHE A 181 12.40 -4.41 5.30
N TRP A 182 11.85 -3.20 5.33
CA TRP A 182 12.41 -2.04 6.04
C TRP A 182 11.32 -1.06 6.40
N LEU A 183 11.59 -0.22 7.40
CA LEU A 183 10.76 0.96 7.67
C LEU A 183 11.31 2.17 6.93
N CYS A 184 10.42 3.04 6.49
CA CYS A 184 10.75 4.31 5.89
C CYS A 184 9.89 5.42 6.49
N LYS A 185 10.51 6.45 7.04
CA LYS A 185 9.86 7.71 7.37
C LYS A 185 10.13 8.72 6.28
N SER A 186 9.07 9.17 5.63
CA SER A 186 9.13 10.18 4.59
C SER A 186 9.13 11.57 5.22
N TYR A 187 10.01 12.47 4.77
CA TYR A 187 10.05 13.86 5.25
C TYR A 187 9.58 14.88 4.21
N ASN A 188 9.49 14.45 2.95
CA ASN A 188 9.17 15.32 1.82
C ASN A 188 7.67 15.42 1.53
N ILE A 189 6.84 14.75 2.33
CA ILE A 189 5.38 14.74 2.22
C ILE A 189 4.82 15.31 3.52
N PRO A 190 3.79 16.19 3.49
CA PRO A 190 3.26 16.85 4.69
C PRO A 190 2.83 15.88 5.81
N GLU A 191 2.23 14.76 5.42
CA GLU A 191 1.81 13.68 6.32
C GLU A 191 2.98 12.92 6.94
N LYS A 192 4.21 13.13 6.48
CA LYS A 192 5.43 12.46 6.95
C LYS A 192 5.24 10.96 7.26
N PRO A 193 4.65 10.17 6.36
CA PRO A 193 4.21 8.83 6.68
C PRO A 193 5.39 7.92 7.06
N ILE A 194 5.12 7.03 8.01
CA ILE A 194 6.00 5.92 8.37
C ILE A 194 5.41 4.67 7.72
N ASN A 195 6.17 4.09 6.80
CA ASN A 195 5.74 2.95 6.01
C ASN A 195 6.60 1.72 6.31
N LEU A 196 5.95 0.55 6.39
CA LEU A 196 6.59 -0.74 6.20
C LEU A 196 6.72 -0.99 4.70
N ILE A 197 7.93 -1.32 4.26
CA ILE A 197 8.21 -1.58 2.85
C ILE A 197 8.66 -3.02 2.69
N ILE A 198 7.99 -3.76 1.82
CA ILE A 198 8.25 -5.19 1.59
C ILE A 198 8.51 -5.41 0.09
N ARG A 199 9.46 -6.28 -0.25
CA ARG A 199 9.69 -6.68 -1.64
C ARG A 199 8.52 -7.48 -2.20
N TRP A 200 8.16 -7.17 -3.45
CA TRP A 200 7.08 -7.85 -4.17
C TRP A 200 7.22 -9.38 -4.17
N ASN A 201 8.40 -9.88 -4.54
CA ASN A 201 8.65 -11.32 -4.65
C ASN A 201 8.59 -12.08 -3.31
N ILE A 202 8.51 -11.36 -2.19
CA ILE A 202 8.30 -11.94 -0.88
C ILE A 202 6.82 -11.92 -0.56
N LEU A 203 6.12 -10.81 -0.80
CA LEU A 203 4.66 -10.75 -0.69
C LEU A 203 3.99 -11.84 -1.54
N GLU A 204 4.47 -12.04 -2.77
CA GLU A 204 3.94 -13.04 -3.70
C GLU A 204 3.97 -14.48 -3.14
N LYS A 205 4.90 -14.80 -2.23
CA LYS A 205 4.99 -16.14 -1.63
C LYS A 205 3.93 -16.40 -0.56
N TYR A 206 3.41 -15.34 0.04
CA TYR A 206 2.39 -15.39 1.10
C TYR A 206 1.02 -14.96 0.60
N ALA A 207 0.95 -14.34 -0.58
CA ALA A 207 -0.31 -13.91 -1.15
C ALA A 207 -1.25 -15.09 -1.35
N THR A 208 -2.51 -14.90 -0.95
CA THR A 208 -3.59 -15.85 -1.21
C THR A 208 -3.68 -16.20 -2.69
N LYS A 209 -3.46 -15.22 -3.57
CA LYS A 209 -3.41 -15.45 -5.02
C LYS A 209 -2.59 -14.40 -5.76
N SER A 210 -1.91 -14.83 -6.81
CA SER A 210 -1.24 -13.96 -7.78
C SER A 210 -1.89 -14.05 -9.15
N PHE A 211 -1.88 -12.95 -9.90
CA PHE A 211 -2.42 -12.89 -11.24
C PHE A 211 -1.52 -12.08 -12.18
N ASP A 212 -1.46 -12.54 -13.42
CA ASP A 212 -0.84 -11.82 -14.53
C ASP A 212 -1.94 -11.39 -15.50
N LEU A 213 -2.07 -10.08 -15.69
CA LEU A 213 -2.94 -9.51 -16.73
C LEU A 213 -2.08 -9.07 -17.89
N ILE A 214 -2.17 -9.83 -18.98
CA ILE A 214 -1.55 -9.45 -20.24
C ILE A 214 -2.52 -8.53 -20.95
N GLY A 215 -2.09 -7.29 -21.21
CA GLY A 215 -2.86 -6.37 -22.03
C GLY A 215 -2.97 -6.94 -23.43
N ASN A 216 -4.20 -7.09 -23.93
CA ASN A 216 -4.39 -7.33 -25.35
C ASN A 216 -3.96 -6.05 -26.08
N LEU A 217 -3.04 -6.16 -27.04
CA LEU A 217 -2.84 -5.10 -28.02
C LEU A 217 -4.20 -4.90 -28.69
N VAL A 218 -4.86 -3.78 -28.40
CA VAL A 218 -5.95 -3.32 -29.26
C VAL A 218 -5.26 -3.00 -30.58
N ALA A 219 -5.48 -3.86 -31.57
CA ALA A 219 -4.97 -3.69 -32.94
C ALA A 219 -5.52 -2.42 -33.58
#